data_AF-A0A0G2H342-F1
#
_entry.id   AF-A0A0G2H342-F1
#
_cell.length_a   1.000
_cell.length_b   1.000
_cell.length_c   1.000
_cell.angle_alpha   90.00
_cell.angle_beta   90.00
_cell.angle_gamma   90.00
#
_symmetry.space_group_name_H-M   'P 1'
#
loop_
_entity.id
_entity.type
_entity.pdbx_description
1 polymer ?
#
loop_
_entity_poly.entity_id
_entity_poly.type
_entity_poly.pdbx_seq_one_letter_code
_entity_poly.pdbx_strand_id
1 'polypeptide(L)'
;MNDAVKVEDGANVLNTMVDSVKFDDFRNLFLDWYGRGSELNLGMPYLKFFVDAVAAEITAIRQSSDKRTSLLDLSRRLFENGNKPLVITVSTTLKDFCDQYTGVNLRWETVGVILTFIGTAAIEIVVPHSVATSEQDRQRLRLQMIHAGDACISFCESFDSLNDVQIVLLFVNYLLRSLFDGDQSYRTWRRLNDVTGALFAFGLHEPIEDANGLPFFLVQLRKRLFARVYSADISLATFLGRPPRGQDLADALSELDENGWNTRGQIRKSAVTRWSMIASLTREELLELLLGRDMANVPERIAKIRVDAQEAWESLPAFLRCSREELWSSDRLPRDLDTLHVLRILYLHNLFLIERAVTKYCRERTDASVAIASEMLTWVNDATVRRERLSRLGLTGLSWWVMAYGLPAAGVLALELLQQSRKKWASHIELVPRTRIIQDLSVLIVHMDVLVGPGDGNYQVGS
;
A
#
# COMPACT_ATOMS: atom_id res chain seq x y z
N MET A 1 -30.19 -20.54 10.01
CA MET A 1 -29.06 -21.13 10.75
C MET A 1 -29.49 -21.25 12.21
N ASN A 2 -29.32 -22.41 12.84
CA ASN A 2 -29.70 -22.61 14.25
C ASN A 2 -28.90 -21.66 15.16
N ASP A 3 -29.53 -20.96 16.10
CA ASP A 3 -28.87 -19.95 16.95
C ASP A 3 -27.71 -20.55 17.76
N ALA A 4 -27.83 -21.82 18.17
CA ALA A 4 -26.74 -22.52 18.85
C ALA A 4 -25.48 -22.66 17.96
N VAL A 5 -25.66 -22.89 16.65
CA VAL A 5 -24.54 -23.00 15.71
C VAL A 5 -23.89 -21.64 15.49
N LYS A 6 -24.67 -20.56 15.39
CA LYS A 6 -24.13 -19.19 15.29
C LYS A 6 -23.24 -18.84 16.48
N VAL A 7 -23.73 -19.13 17.69
CA VAL A 7 -22.99 -18.83 18.92
C VAL A 7 -21.70 -19.65 19.00
N GLU A 8 -21.74 -20.92 18.59
CA GLU A 8 -20.57 -21.79 18.52
C GLU A 8 -19.51 -21.25 17.56
N ASP A 9 -19.92 -20.85 16.35
CA ASP A 9 -19.04 -20.27 15.33
C ASP A 9 -18.40 -18.97 15.81
N GLY A 10 -19.20 -18.10 16.44
CA GLY A 10 -18.70 -16.87 17.05
C GLY A 10 -17.67 -17.15 18.15
N ALA A 11 -17.91 -18.13 19.01
CA ALA A 11 -16.96 -18.51 20.06
C ALA A 11 -15.62 -19.02 19.47
N ASN A 12 -15.65 -19.70 18.32
CA ASN A 12 -14.44 -20.13 17.61
C ASN A 12 -13.64 -18.96 17.04
N VAL A 13 -14.32 -17.94 16.49
CA VAL A 13 -13.68 -16.68 16.06
C VAL A 13 -13.00 -15.99 17.23
N LEU A 14 -13.70 -15.83 18.37
CA LEU A 14 -13.15 -15.22 19.58
C LEU A 14 -11.94 -16.00 20.11
N ASN A 15 -11.98 -17.33 20.07
CA ASN A 15 -10.87 -18.17 20.52
C ASN A 15 -9.59 -17.92 19.71
N THR A 16 -9.72 -17.57 18.43
CA THR A 16 -8.56 -17.21 17.58
C THR A 16 -7.80 -16.02 18.16
N MET A 17 -8.49 -15.02 18.72
CA MET A 17 -7.84 -13.88 19.37
C MET A 17 -7.22 -14.23 20.72
N VAL A 18 -7.84 -15.14 21.48
CA VAL A 18 -7.36 -15.53 22.81
C VAL A 18 -6.07 -16.35 22.71
N ASP A 19 -6.06 -17.35 21.82
CA ASP A 19 -5.03 -18.38 21.76
C ASP A 19 -3.98 -18.15 20.66
N SER A 20 -4.39 -17.68 19.48
CA SER A 20 -3.49 -17.57 18.32
C SER A 20 -2.82 -16.20 18.21
N VAL A 21 -3.45 -15.15 18.73
CA VAL A 21 -2.91 -13.80 18.67
C VAL A 21 -2.19 -13.47 19.98
N LYS A 22 -0.92 -13.09 19.87
CA LYS A 22 -0.21 -12.39 20.96
C LYS A 22 -0.78 -10.97 21.08
N PHE A 23 -2.00 -10.87 21.58
CA PHE A 23 -2.81 -9.66 21.51
C PHE A 23 -2.15 -8.48 22.22
N ASP A 24 -1.43 -8.71 23.31
CA ASP A 24 -0.69 -7.67 24.04
C ASP A 24 0.46 -7.09 23.19
N ASP A 25 1.19 -7.96 22.48
CA ASP A 25 2.23 -7.54 21.53
C ASP A 25 1.63 -6.78 20.35
N PHE A 26 0.48 -7.23 19.85
CA PHE A 26 -0.26 -6.52 18.81
C PHE A 26 -0.75 -5.15 19.28
N ARG A 27 -1.27 -5.04 20.50
CA ARG A 27 -1.72 -3.76 21.06
C ARG A 27 -0.59 -2.74 21.08
N ASN A 28 0.62 -3.15 21.43
CA ASN A 28 1.80 -2.29 21.37
C ASN A 28 2.15 -1.89 19.94
N LEU A 29 2.12 -2.84 19.00
CA LEU A 29 2.33 -2.57 17.57
C LEU A 29 1.27 -1.59 17.02
N PHE A 30 0.01 -1.77 17.39
CA PHE A 30 -1.08 -0.86 17.02
C PHE A 30 -0.86 0.54 17.56
N LEU A 31 -0.44 0.69 18.83
CA LEU A 31 -0.19 2.02 19.42
C LEU A 31 0.97 2.75 18.72
N ASP A 32 2.04 2.04 18.36
CA ASP A 32 3.15 2.61 17.57
C ASP A 32 2.64 3.06 16.18
N TRP A 33 1.91 2.19 15.50
CA TRP A 33 1.35 2.48 14.17
C TRP A 33 0.31 3.60 14.17
N TYR A 34 -0.54 3.65 15.20
CA TYR A 34 -1.53 4.70 15.42
C TYR A 34 -0.86 6.05 15.70
N GLY A 35 0.21 6.07 16.50
CA GLY A 35 1.00 7.27 16.80
C GLY A 35 1.71 7.86 15.59
N ARG A 36 2.06 7.04 14.59
CA ARG A 36 2.73 7.48 13.34
C ARG A 36 1.77 8.02 12.28
N GLY A 37 0.47 8.09 12.56
CA GLY A 37 -0.52 8.67 11.64
C GLY A 37 -0.81 7.83 10.39
N SER A 38 -0.75 6.50 10.52
CA SER A 38 -1.00 5.59 9.40
C SER A 38 -2.34 5.86 8.69
N GLU A 39 -2.29 5.99 7.35
CA GLU A 39 -3.46 6.22 6.50
C GLU A 39 -4.51 5.11 6.54
N LEU A 40 -4.11 3.92 7.02
CA LEU A 40 -4.92 2.72 7.15
C LEU A 40 -5.86 2.79 8.36
N ASN A 41 -5.56 3.63 9.36
CA ASN A 41 -6.49 3.96 10.45
C ASN A 41 -7.65 4.85 10.01
N LEU A 42 -7.66 5.31 8.74
CA LEU A 42 -8.71 6.16 8.15
C LEU A 42 -9.02 7.46 8.92
N GLY A 43 -8.14 7.85 9.85
CA GLY A 43 -8.40 8.94 10.79
C GLY A 43 -9.59 8.66 11.71
N MET A 44 -9.80 7.39 12.09
CA MET A 44 -10.88 6.90 12.95
C MET A 44 -10.50 7.12 14.42
N PRO A 45 -11.03 8.15 15.09
CA PRO A 45 -10.62 8.49 16.45
C PRO A 45 -11.09 7.46 17.49
N TYR A 46 -11.99 6.54 17.11
CA TYR A 46 -12.57 5.53 18.00
C TYR A 46 -11.79 4.20 18.04
N LEU A 47 -10.83 3.96 17.15
CA LEU A 47 -10.13 2.66 17.08
C LEU A 47 -9.41 2.29 18.38
N LYS A 48 -8.86 3.27 19.10
CA LYS A 48 -8.23 3.03 20.40
C LYS A 48 -9.23 2.48 21.42
N PHE A 49 -10.45 3.02 21.46
CA PHE A 49 -11.52 2.52 22.34
C PHE A 49 -11.91 1.09 21.99
N PHE A 50 -11.91 0.73 20.70
CA PHE A 50 -12.21 -0.62 20.24
C PHE A 50 -11.12 -1.61 20.64
N VAL A 51 -9.85 -1.25 20.46
CA VAL A 51 -8.70 -2.07 20.89
C VAL A 51 -8.75 -2.30 22.39
N ASP A 52 -8.94 -1.24 23.18
CA ASP A 52 -8.98 -1.34 24.65
C ASP A 52 -10.18 -2.18 25.13
N ALA A 53 -11.34 -2.07 24.47
CA ALA A 53 -12.52 -2.89 24.80
C ALA A 53 -12.30 -4.38 24.49
N VAL A 54 -11.76 -4.71 23.32
CA VAL A 54 -11.45 -6.10 22.96
C VAL A 54 -10.35 -6.66 23.86
N ALA A 55 -9.35 -5.85 24.23
CA ALA A 55 -8.30 -6.25 25.17
C ALA A 55 -8.89 -6.68 26.53
N ALA A 56 -9.82 -5.88 27.06
CA ALA A 56 -10.45 -6.16 28.35
C ALA A 56 -11.20 -7.51 28.36
N GLU A 57 -11.95 -7.81 27.29
CA GLU A 57 -12.65 -9.10 27.14
C GLU A 57 -11.66 -10.27 27.03
N ILE A 58 -10.60 -10.12 26.24
CA ILE A 58 -9.57 -11.16 26.10
C ILE A 58 -8.89 -11.42 27.45
N THR A 59 -8.53 -10.37 28.20
CA THR A 59 -7.95 -10.52 29.54
C THR A 59 -8.91 -11.24 30.49
N ALA A 60 -10.19 -10.87 30.51
CA ALA A 60 -11.19 -11.51 31.36
C ALA A 60 -11.36 -13.01 31.03
N ILE A 61 -11.42 -13.36 29.74
CA ILE A 61 -11.52 -14.76 29.31
C ILE A 61 -10.26 -15.56 29.67
N ARG A 62 -9.06 -14.97 29.52
CA ARG A 62 -7.81 -15.63 29.90
C ARG A 62 -7.72 -15.94 31.39
N GLN A 63 -8.34 -15.11 32.23
CA GLN A 63 -8.39 -15.28 33.69
C GLN A 63 -9.54 -16.18 34.16
N SER A 64 -10.50 -16.50 33.30
CA SER A 64 -11.64 -17.34 33.65
C SER A 64 -11.24 -18.79 33.88
N SER A 65 -11.87 -19.43 34.87
CA SER A 65 -11.71 -20.86 35.15
C SER A 65 -12.32 -21.74 34.05
N ASP A 66 -13.37 -21.26 33.39
CA ASP A 66 -13.99 -21.91 32.24
C ASP A 66 -13.98 -20.97 31.02
N LYS A 67 -12.88 -21.06 30.26
CA LYS A 67 -12.68 -20.27 29.04
C LYS A 67 -13.76 -20.56 28.00
N ARG A 68 -14.21 -21.82 27.88
CA ARG A 68 -15.16 -22.20 26.83
C ARG A 68 -16.52 -21.57 27.06
N THR A 69 -17.03 -21.67 28.28
CA THR A 69 -18.30 -21.03 28.66
C THR A 69 -18.20 -19.51 28.51
N SER A 70 -17.08 -18.91 28.91
CA SER A 70 -16.86 -17.46 28.76
C SER A 70 -16.89 -17.00 27.30
N LEU A 71 -16.30 -17.78 26.38
CA LEU A 71 -16.33 -17.50 24.93
C LEU A 71 -17.74 -17.61 24.36
N LEU A 72 -18.51 -18.63 24.77
CA LEU A 72 -19.90 -18.82 24.36
C LEU A 72 -20.80 -17.68 24.84
N ASP A 73 -20.62 -17.25 26.09
CA ASP A 73 -21.39 -16.16 26.68
C ASP A 73 -21.08 -14.81 26.00
N LEU A 74 -19.80 -14.53 25.72
CA LEU A 74 -19.42 -13.35 24.93
C LEU A 74 -20.00 -13.40 23.52
N SER A 75 -19.89 -14.55 22.84
CA SER A 75 -20.45 -14.76 21.50
C SER A 75 -21.96 -14.48 21.47
N ARG A 76 -22.72 -15.04 22.42
CA ARG A 76 -24.15 -14.80 22.56
C ARG A 76 -24.46 -13.31 22.75
N ARG A 77 -23.74 -12.64 23.65
CA ARG A 77 -23.91 -11.20 23.91
C ARG A 77 -23.63 -10.35 22.67
N LEU A 78 -22.62 -10.69 21.86
CA LEU A 78 -22.31 -9.99 20.62
C LEU A 78 -23.45 -10.12 19.59
N PHE A 79 -24.06 -11.30 19.46
CA PHE A 79 -25.23 -11.51 18.61
C PHE A 79 -26.47 -10.76 19.13
N GLU A 80 -26.71 -10.76 20.43
CA GLU A 80 -27.79 -9.98 21.04
C GLU A 80 -27.61 -8.49 20.82
N ASN A 81 -26.38 -7.98 20.95
CA ASN A 81 -26.07 -6.57 20.73
C ASN A 81 -26.16 -6.16 19.25
N GLY A 82 -25.81 -7.05 18.32
CA GLY A 82 -25.94 -6.81 16.88
C GLY A 82 -27.38 -6.55 16.44
N ASN A 83 -28.36 -7.15 17.12
CA ASN A 83 -29.78 -6.91 16.86
C ASN A 83 -30.34 -5.62 17.51
N LYS A 84 -29.54 -4.92 18.35
CA LYS A 84 -30.00 -3.69 19.01
C LYS A 84 -29.80 -2.49 18.07
N PRO A 85 -30.83 -1.65 17.87
CA PRO A 85 -30.68 -0.43 17.07
C PRO A 85 -29.66 0.52 17.71
N LEU A 86 -28.97 1.27 16.86
CA LEU A 86 -28.06 2.33 17.29
C LEU A 86 -28.84 3.63 17.48
N VAL A 87 -28.49 4.39 18.50
CA VAL A 87 -29.12 5.68 18.82
C VAL A 87 -28.11 6.79 18.55
N ILE A 88 -28.33 7.51 17.46
CA ILE A 88 -27.48 8.62 17.02
C ILE A 88 -28.34 9.88 16.92
N THR A 89 -27.89 10.94 17.58
CA THR A 89 -28.51 12.26 17.60
C THR A 89 -27.45 13.31 17.33
N VAL A 90 -27.85 14.54 17.01
CA VAL A 90 -26.90 15.64 16.76
C VAL A 90 -25.98 15.94 17.96
N SER A 91 -26.44 15.64 19.18
CA SER A 91 -25.69 15.80 20.43
C SER A 91 -24.81 14.61 20.81
N THR A 92 -24.90 13.50 20.08
CA THR A 92 -24.11 12.30 20.36
C THR A 92 -22.62 12.65 20.27
N THR A 93 -21.89 12.45 21.36
CA THR A 93 -20.44 12.66 21.39
C THR A 93 -19.72 11.45 20.80
N LEU A 94 -18.42 11.60 20.51
CA LEU A 94 -17.58 10.46 20.08
C LEU A 94 -17.59 9.34 21.14
N LYS A 95 -17.60 9.70 22.43
CA LYS A 95 -17.64 8.73 23.51
C LYS A 95 -18.96 7.98 23.54
N ASP A 96 -20.10 8.68 23.45
CA ASP A 96 -21.43 8.05 23.41
C ASP A 96 -21.58 7.11 22.21
N PHE A 97 -20.94 7.44 21.08
CA PHE A 97 -20.86 6.56 19.93
C PHE A 97 -20.01 5.30 20.24
N CYS A 98 -18.81 5.47 20.83
CA CYS A 98 -17.96 4.34 21.20
C CYS A 98 -18.61 3.41 22.23
N ASP A 99 -19.35 3.97 23.20
CA ASP A 99 -20.03 3.23 24.27
C ASP A 99 -21.14 2.31 23.73
N GLN A 100 -21.62 2.54 22.49
CA GLN A 100 -22.57 1.64 21.79
C GLN A 100 -21.91 0.43 21.10
N TYR A 101 -20.58 0.42 21.05
CA TYR A 101 -19.76 -0.58 20.37
C TYR A 101 -18.69 -1.21 21.27
N THR A 102 -18.68 -0.88 22.56
CA THR A 102 -17.63 -1.31 23.51
C THR A 102 -18.22 -1.77 24.84
N GLY A 103 -17.38 -2.39 25.68
CA GLY A 103 -17.78 -2.90 26.99
C GLY A 103 -18.96 -3.87 26.89
N VAL A 104 -20.00 -3.63 27.68
CA VAL A 104 -21.22 -4.45 27.66
C VAL A 104 -21.95 -4.43 26.31
N ASN A 105 -21.78 -3.36 25.53
CA ASN A 105 -22.38 -3.16 24.21
C ASN A 105 -21.44 -3.55 23.06
N LEU A 106 -20.34 -4.27 23.32
CA LEU A 106 -19.44 -4.76 22.28
C LEU A 106 -20.24 -5.52 21.20
N ARG A 107 -19.87 -5.33 19.93
CA ARG A 107 -20.53 -5.93 18.76
C ARG A 107 -19.53 -6.61 17.81
N TRP A 108 -20.03 -7.44 16.90
CA TRP A 108 -19.21 -8.16 15.92
C TRP A 108 -18.49 -7.24 14.94
N GLU A 109 -19.04 -6.06 14.63
CA GLU A 109 -18.40 -5.05 13.81
C GLU A 109 -17.06 -4.62 14.42
N THR A 110 -17.07 -4.33 15.73
CA THR A 110 -15.87 -3.96 16.49
C THR A 110 -14.82 -5.08 16.44
N VAL A 111 -15.24 -6.31 16.73
CA VAL A 111 -14.34 -7.48 16.72
C VAL A 111 -13.73 -7.70 15.33
N GLY A 112 -14.54 -7.65 14.28
CA GLY A 112 -14.09 -7.80 12.90
C GLY A 112 -13.11 -6.71 12.48
N VAL A 113 -13.34 -5.46 12.92
CA VAL A 113 -12.43 -4.35 12.64
C VAL A 113 -11.06 -4.64 13.27
N ILE A 114 -11.02 -5.02 14.54
CA ILE A 114 -9.76 -5.32 15.24
C ILE A 114 -9.02 -6.51 14.60
N LEU A 115 -9.73 -7.61 14.30
CA LEU A 115 -9.15 -8.77 13.60
C LEU A 115 -8.52 -8.39 12.26
N THR A 116 -9.21 -7.55 11.50
CA THR A 116 -8.71 -7.09 10.21
C THR A 116 -7.46 -6.22 10.37
N PHE A 117 -7.43 -5.32 11.36
CA PHE A 117 -6.24 -4.53 11.67
C PHE A 117 -5.06 -5.39 12.13
N ILE A 118 -5.30 -6.48 12.88
CA ILE A 118 -4.27 -7.46 13.22
C ILE A 118 -3.69 -8.08 11.95
N GLY A 119 -4.55 -8.52 11.03
CA GLY A 119 -4.12 -9.06 9.74
C GLY A 119 -3.29 -8.07 8.92
N THR A 120 -3.70 -6.80 8.87
CA THR A 120 -3.00 -5.75 8.12
C THR A 120 -1.65 -5.44 8.75
N ALA A 121 -1.57 -5.24 10.06
CA ALA A 121 -0.29 -4.97 10.71
C ALA A 121 0.69 -6.14 10.56
N ALA A 122 0.20 -7.38 10.56
CA ALA A 122 1.03 -8.56 10.30
C ALA A 122 1.63 -8.61 8.88
N ILE A 123 1.16 -7.79 7.93
CA ILE A 123 1.79 -7.64 6.61
C ILE A 123 3.03 -6.75 6.69
N GLU A 124 3.01 -5.74 7.55
CA GLU A 124 4.06 -4.71 7.65
C GLU A 124 5.23 -5.16 8.55
N ILE A 125 5.06 -6.17 9.40
CA ILE A 125 6.14 -6.67 10.27
C ILE A 125 7.20 -7.45 9.49
N VAL A 126 8.47 -7.24 9.84
CA VAL A 126 9.61 -8.05 9.40
C VAL A 126 9.87 -9.12 10.45
N VAL A 127 9.99 -10.39 10.04
CA VAL A 127 10.28 -11.50 10.97
C VAL A 127 11.79 -11.63 11.20
N PRO A 128 12.25 -12.00 12.41
CA PRO A 128 11.44 -12.33 13.59
C PRO A 128 10.88 -11.08 14.29
N HIS A 129 9.62 -11.16 14.71
CA HIS A 129 8.91 -10.12 15.45
C HIS A 129 8.18 -10.71 16.67
N SER A 130 7.86 -9.89 17.67
CA SER A 130 7.13 -10.35 18.87
C SER A 130 5.84 -11.08 18.50
N VAL A 131 5.09 -10.53 17.55
CA VAL A 131 3.83 -11.06 17.01
C VAL A 131 4.01 -12.31 16.11
N ALA A 132 5.12 -12.46 15.39
CA ALA A 132 5.37 -13.60 14.51
C ALA A 132 6.86 -13.93 14.40
N THR A 133 7.21 -15.18 14.70
CA THR A 133 8.61 -15.64 14.75
C THR A 133 9.19 -16.04 13.40
N SER A 134 8.35 -16.53 12.49
CA SER A 134 8.76 -16.99 11.16
C SER A 134 7.80 -16.49 10.08
N GLU A 135 8.23 -16.54 8.82
CA GLU A 135 7.36 -16.23 7.68
C GLU A 135 6.14 -17.14 7.60
N GLN A 136 6.29 -18.41 7.99
CA GLN A 136 5.19 -19.36 8.02
C GLN A 136 4.16 -18.97 9.10
N ASP A 137 4.62 -18.54 10.28
CA ASP A 137 3.74 -18.07 11.35
C ASP A 137 3.04 -16.77 10.95
N ARG A 138 3.77 -15.85 10.30
CA ARG A 138 3.21 -14.60 9.76
C ARG A 138 2.14 -14.85 8.71
N GLN A 139 2.36 -15.80 7.79
CA GLN A 139 1.36 -16.21 6.80
C GLN A 139 0.14 -16.87 7.45
N ARG A 140 0.36 -17.78 8.42
CA ARG A 140 -0.73 -18.44 9.17
C ARG A 140 -1.60 -17.43 9.90
N LEU A 141 -0.98 -16.49 10.62
CA LEU A 141 -1.69 -15.42 11.32
C LEU A 141 -2.55 -14.59 10.35
N ARG A 142 -2.00 -14.17 9.21
CA ARG A 142 -2.74 -13.41 8.19
C ARG A 142 -3.97 -14.17 7.68
N LEU A 143 -3.79 -15.43 7.31
CA LEU A 143 -4.90 -16.28 6.87
C LEU A 143 -5.98 -16.42 7.94
N GLN A 144 -5.58 -16.66 9.20
CA GLN A 144 -6.52 -16.73 10.33
C GLN A 144 -7.30 -15.43 10.51
N MET A 145 -6.64 -14.26 10.45
CA MET A 145 -7.30 -12.97 10.59
C MET A 145 -8.26 -12.68 9.43
N ILE A 146 -7.90 -13.07 8.21
CA ILE A 146 -8.77 -12.97 7.04
C ILE A 146 -10.04 -13.82 7.23
N HIS A 147 -9.89 -15.08 7.62
CA HIS A 147 -11.03 -15.97 7.86
C HIS A 147 -11.91 -15.48 9.02
N ALA A 148 -11.30 -15.01 10.10
CA ALA A 148 -12.02 -14.48 11.26
C ALA A 148 -12.76 -13.18 10.93
N GLY A 149 -12.16 -12.26 10.15
CA GLY A 149 -12.81 -11.05 9.67
C GLY A 149 -13.99 -11.34 8.74
N ASP A 150 -13.85 -12.30 7.83
CA ASP A 150 -14.91 -12.75 6.94
C ASP A 150 -16.09 -13.37 7.70
N ALA A 151 -15.81 -14.13 8.76
CA ALA A 151 -16.84 -14.68 9.64
C ALA A 151 -17.61 -13.55 10.35
N CYS A 152 -16.90 -12.52 10.86
CA CYS A 152 -17.54 -11.36 11.47
C CYS A 152 -18.45 -10.61 10.49
N ILE A 153 -18.04 -10.45 9.22
CA ILE A 153 -18.89 -9.85 8.18
C ILE A 153 -20.17 -10.67 7.98
N SER A 154 -20.04 -11.99 7.83
CA SER A 154 -21.20 -12.90 7.70
C SER A 154 -22.15 -12.84 8.89
N PHE A 155 -21.62 -12.70 10.11
CA PHE A 155 -22.44 -12.49 11.31
C PHE A 155 -23.19 -11.16 11.24
N CYS A 156 -22.53 -10.08 10.84
CA CYS A 156 -23.13 -8.75 10.71
C CYS A 156 -24.22 -8.71 9.63
N GLU A 157 -24.00 -9.37 8.49
CA GLU A 157 -25.00 -9.52 7.42
C GLU A 157 -26.27 -10.23 7.92
N SER A 158 -26.14 -11.10 8.92
CA SER A 158 -27.30 -11.84 9.46
C SER A 158 -28.27 -10.99 10.30
N PHE A 159 -27.90 -9.74 10.63
CA PHE A 159 -28.77 -8.79 11.35
C PHE A 159 -29.65 -7.94 10.43
N ASP A 160 -29.37 -7.93 9.11
CA ASP A 160 -30.08 -7.12 8.10
C ASP A 160 -30.17 -5.61 8.44
N SER A 161 -29.15 -5.10 9.14
CA SER A 161 -29.09 -3.69 9.58
C SER A 161 -27.71 -3.10 9.31
N LEU A 162 -27.55 -2.44 8.17
CA LEU A 162 -26.32 -1.72 7.84
C LEU A 162 -26.09 -0.53 8.78
N ASN A 163 -24.84 -0.35 9.21
CA ASN A 163 -24.42 0.77 10.04
C ASN A 163 -23.00 1.26 9.67
N ASP A 164 -22.63 2.43 10.19
CA ASP A 164 -21.35 3.08 9.90
C ASP A 164 -20.15 2.16 10.15
N VAL A 165 -20.10 1.48 11.30
CA VAL A 165 -18.95 0.62 11.66
C VAL A 165 -18.92 -0.66 10.82
N GLN A 166 -20.07 -1.18 10.39
CA GLN A 166 -20.12 -2.30 9.44
C GLN A 166 -19.53 -1.91 8.09
N ILE A 167 -19.81 -0.71 7.57
CA ILE A 167 -19.18 -0.20 6.34
C ILE A 167 -17.67 -0.05 6.52
N VAL A 168 -17.23 0.42 7.69
CA VAL A 168 -15.79 0.44 8.03
C VAL A 168 -15.20 -0.96 7.98
N LEU A 169 -15.84 -1.94 8.61
CA LEU A 169 -15.41 -3.34 8.61
C LEU A 169 -15.25 -3.86 7.19
N LEU A 170 -16.28 -3.70 6.35
CA LEU A 170 -16.25 -4.10 4.95
C LEU A 170 -15.05 -3.47 4.22
N PHE A 171 -14.83 -2.17 4.41
CA PHE A 171 -13.74 -1.44 3.77
C PHE A 171 -12.36 -1.88 4.25
N VAL A 172 -12.14 -2.01 5.56
CA VAL A 172 -10.83 -2.47 6.06
C VAL A 172 -10.57 -3.93 5.67
N ASN A 173 -11.60 -4.77 5.60
CA ASN A 173 -11.46 -6.16 5.15
C ASN A 173 -11.08 -6.21 3.67
N TYR A 174 -11.69 -5.36 2.83
CA TYR A 174 -11.25 -5.17 1.45
C TYR A 174 -9.76 -4.78 1.36
N LEU A 175 -9.30 -3.83 2.18
CA LEU A 175 -7.88 -3.43 2.17
C LEU A 175 -6.96 -4.59 2.55
N LEU A 176 -7.30 -5.36 3.58
CA LEU A 176 -6.54 -6.56 3.96
C LEU A 176 -6.51 -7.58 2.81
N ARG A 177 -7.64 -7.79 2.15
CA ARG A 177 -7.79 -8.70 1.00
C ARG A 177 -6.95 -8.25 -0.20
N SER A 178 -6.98 -6.97 -0.52
CA SER A 178 -6.13 -6.36 -1.57
C SER A 178 -4.65 -6.61 -1.31
N LEU A 179 -4.19 -6.40 -0.07
CA LEU A 179 -2.79 -6.63 0.30
C LEU A 179 -2.39 -8.12 0.31
N PHE A 180 -3.34 -9.03 0.56
CA PHE A 180 -3.07 -10.47 0.65
C PHE A 180 -3.24 -11.22 -0.66
N ASP A 181 -4.41 -11.10 -1.29
CA ASP A 181 -4.78 -11.79 -2.53
C ASP A 181 -4.29 -11.02 -3.78
N GLY A 182 -3.92 -9.74 -3.63
CA GLY A 182 -3.55 -8.85 -4.73
C GLY A 182 -4.75 -8.21 -5.43
N ASP A 183 -4.52 -7.05 -6.06
CA ASP A 183 -5.57 -6.28 -6.74
C ASP A 183 -6.12 -6.94 -8.01
N GLN A 184 -5.38 -7.89 -8.60
CA GLN A 184 -5.86 -8.67 -9.75
C GLN A 184 -6.78 -9.83 -9.36
N SER A 185 -6.88 -10.16 -8.07
CA SER A 185 -7.71 -11.26 -7.61
C SER A 185 -9.20 -10.93 -7.70
N TYR A 186 -9.98 -11.87 -8.24
CA TYR A 186 -11.44 -11.79 -8.22
C TYR A 186 -12.00 -11.64 -6.80
N ARG A 187 -11.32 -12.18 -5.79
CA ARG A 187 -11.74 -12.07 -4.38
C ARG A 187 -11.67 -10.63 -3.88
N THR A 188 -10.56 -9.94 -4.17
CA THR A 188 -10.37 -8.52 -3.87
C THR A 188 -11.43 -7.67 -4.56
N TRP A 189 -11.69 -7.96 -5.84
CA TRP A 189 -12.71 -7.25 -6.61
C TRP A 189 -14.13 -7.46 -6.05
N ARG A 190 -14.50 -8.71 -5.74
CA ARG A 190 -15.79 -9.00 -5.11
C ARG A 190 -15.96 -8.23 -3.81
N ARG A 191 -14.94 -8.21 -2.96
CA ARG A 191 -14.96 -7.47 -1.70
C ARG A 191 -15.15 -5.98 -1.90
N LEU A 192 -14.48 -5.37 -2.87
CA LEU A 192 -14.70 -3.95 -3.19
C LEU A 192 -16.15 -3.70 -3.62
N ASN A 193 -16.73 -4.57 -4.46
CA ASN A 193 -18.14 -4.45 -4.83
C ASN A 193 -19.08 -4.58 -3.63
N ASP A 194 -18.80 -5.48 -2.69
CA ASP A 194 -19.60 -5.63 -1.48
C ASP A 194 -19.58 -4.31 -0.66
N VAL A 195 -18.41 -3.69 -0.51
CA VAL A 195 -18.26 -2.40 0.20
C VAL A 195 -19.00 -1.27 -0.54
N THR A 196 -18.80 -1.17 -1.85
CA THR A 196 -19.45 -0.15 -2.69
C THR A 196 -20.97 -0.32 -2.64
N GLY A 197 -21.48 -1.54 -2.76
CA GLY A 197 -22.90 -1.85 -2.64
C GLY A 197 -23.49 -1.47 -1.28
N ALA A 198 -22.81 -1.83 -0.18
CA ALA A 198 -23.22 -1.46 1.17
C ALA A 198 -23.22 0.07 1.37
N LEU A 199 -22.23 0.76 0.79
CA LEU A 199 -22.12 2.21 0.84
C LEU A 199 -23.30 2.90 0.14
N PHE A 200 -23.69 2.41 -1.05
CA PHE A 200 -24.83 2.93 -1.79
C PHE A 200 -26.15 2.63 -1.07
N ALA A 201 -26.33 1.39 -0.59
CA ALA A 201 -27.51 0.98 0.16
C ALA A 201 -27.70 1.80 1.46
N PHE A 202 -26.60 2.21 2.10
CA PHE A 202 -26.64 3.06 3.29
C PHE A 202 -26.80 4.56 2.98
N GLY A 203 -26.82 4.95 1.69
CA GLY A 203 -27.05 6.34 1.27
C GLY A 203 -25.85 7.28 1.41
N LEU A 204 -24.61 6.79 1.58
CA LEU A 204 -23.45 7.69 1.76
C LEU A 204 -23.02 8.43 0.48
N HIS A 205 -23.58 8.06 -0.66
CA HIS A 205 -23.35 8.70 -1.95
C HIS A 205 -24.20 9.96 -2.14
N GLU A 206 -25.28 10.10 -1.37
CA GLU A 206 -26.13 11.28 -1.43
C GLU A 206 -25.37 12.48 -0.81
N PRO A 207 -25.50 13.68 -1.40
CA PRO A 207 -24.90 14.86 -0.82
C PRO A 207 -25.49 15.06 0.58
N ILE A 208 -24.61 15.25 1.58
CA ILE A 208 -25.00 15.44 2.97
C ILE A 208 -25.53 16.88 3.14
N GLU A 209 -26.66 17.17 2.50
CA GLU A 209 -27.33 18.46 2.50
C GLU A 209 -28.12 18.68 3.81
N ASP A 210 -28.50 17.58 4.48
CA ASP A 210 -29.20 17.55 5.77
C ASP A 210 -28.33 17.01 6.91
N ALA A 211 -27.25 17.71 7.27
CA ALA A 211 -26.50 17.44 8.50
C ALA A 211 -27.30 17.70 9.81
N ASN A 212 -28.59 18.05 9.70
CA ASN A 212 -29.45 18.49 10.79
C ASN A 212 -29.71 17.44 11.89
N GLY A 213 -29.39 16.15 11.65
CA GLY A 213 -29.61 15.06 12.60
C GLY A 213 -28.36 14.33 13.11
N LEU A 214 -27.17 14.59 12.56
CA LEU A 214 -25.95 13.82 12.85
C LEU A 214 -24.86 14.67 13.49
N PRO A 215 -24.07 14.11 14.41
CA PRO A 215 -22.96 14.83 14.99
C PRO A 215 -21.85 15.03 13.95
N PHE A 216 -21.15 16.16 14.05
CA PHE A 216 -20.14 16.58 13.07
C PHE A 216 -19.08 15.50 12.78
N PHE A 217 -18.58 14.80 13.81
CA PHE A 217 -17.54 13.78 13.62
C PHE A 217 -18.03 12.63 12.73
N LEU A 218 -19.32 12.27 12.81
CA LEU A 218 -19.90 11.18 12.04
C LEU A 218 -20.14 11.60 10.58
N VAL A 219 -20.53 12.86 10.37
CA VAL A 219 -20.57 13.45 9.02
C VAL A 219 -19.18 13.39 8.37
N GLN A 220 -18.13 13.77 9.11
CA GLN A 220 -16.76 13.70 8.61
C GLN A 220 -16.31 12.25 8.34
N LEU A 221 -16.70 11.30 9.19
CA LEU A 221 -16.44 9.88 8.98
C LEU A 221 -17.05 9.38 7.66
N ARG A 222 -18.34 9.66 7.45
CA ARG A 222 -19.07 9.26 6.24
C ARG A 222 -18.46 9.84 4.97
N LYS A 223 -18.14 11.13 4.96
CA LYS A 223 -17.44 11.79 3.83
C LYS A 223 -16.10 11.13 3.52
N ARG A 224 -15.32 10.80 4.56
CA ARG A 224 -14.03 10.11 4.40
C ARG A 224 -14.21 8.69 3.86
N LEU A 225 -15.20 7.95 4.34
CA LEU A 225 -15.49 6.60 3.85
C LEU A 225 -15.89 6.62 2.38
N PHE A 226 -16.81 7.50 1.99
CA PHE A 226 -17.20 7.70 0.60
C PHE A 226 -15.99 7.99 -0.28
N ALA A 227 -15.21 9.01 0.06
CA ALA A 227 -14.03 9.39 -0.72
C ALA A 227 -13.01 8.24 -0.85
N ARG A 228 -12.83 7.42 0.19
CA ARG A 228 -11.88 6.31 0.19
C ARG A 228 -12.37 5.13 -0.64
N VAL A 229 -13.63 4.72 -0.50
CA VAL A 229 -14.23 3.65 -1.29
C VAL A 229 -14.27 4.04 -2.76
N TYR A 230 -14.72 5.26 -3.06
CA TYR A 230 -14.76 5.80 -4.42
C TYR A 230 -13.35 5.88 -5.05
N SER A 231 -12.36 6.37 -4.29
CA SER A 231 -10.97 6.39 -4.76
C SER A 231 -10.39 4.99 -5.01
N ALA A 232 -10.78 4.00 -4.20
CA ALA A 232 -10.35 2.61 -4.39
C ALA A 232 -11.01 2.00 -5.64
N ASP A 233 -12.31 2.24 -5.86
CA ASP A 233 -13.05 1.80 -7.05
C ASP A 233 -12.43 2.36 -8.33
N ILE A 234 -12.18 3.67 -8.39
CA ILE A 234 -11.51 4.30 -9.55
C ILE A 234 -10.12 3.72 -9.76
N SER A 235 -9.32 3.57 -8.69
CA SER A 235 -7.94 3.07 -8.80
C SER A 235 -7.93 1.65 -9.35
N LEU A 236 -8.83 0.79 -8.86
CA LEU A 236 -8.94 -0.60 -9.30
C LEU A 236 -9.51 -0.71 -10.72
N ALA A 237 -10.53 0.10 -11.05
CA ALA A 237 -11.11 0.17 -12.39
C ALA A 237 -10.08 0.64 -13.43
N THR A 238 -9.31 1.69 -13.11
CA THR A 238 -8.23 2.20 -13.96
C THR A 238 -7.14 1.15 -14.16
N PHE A 239 -6.69 0.50 -13.07
CA PHE A 239 -5.66 -0.53 -13.13
C PHE A 239 -6.07 -1.76 -13.95
N LEU A 240 -7.36 -2.13 -13.92
CA LEU A 240 -7.88 -3.27 -14.66
C LEU A 240 -8.47 -2.91 -16.03
N GLY A 241 -8.38 -1.64 -16.47
CA GLY A 241 -8.89 -1.17 -17.76
C GLY A 241 -10.42 -1.25 -17.88
N ARG A 242 -11.16 -1.02 -16.79
CA ARG A 242 -12.63 -1.13 -16.73
C ARG A 242 -13.31 0.23 -16.51
N PRO A 243 -14.56 0.39 -16.97
CA PRO A 243 -15.35 1.59 -16.68
C PRO A 243 -15.66 1.69 -15.16
N PRO A 244 -15.43 2.85 -14.50
CA PRO A 244 -15.76 3.06 -13.09
C PRO A 244 -17.29 3.07 -12.86
N ARG A 245 -17.74 2.70 -11.66
CA ARG A 245 -19.18 2.64 -11.33
C ARG A 245 -19.59 3.82 -10.43
N GLY A 246 -20.07 4.91 -11.02
CA GLY A 246 -20.64 6.02 -10.26
C GLY A 246 -21.23 7.13 -11.13
N GLN A 247 -22.26 7.81 -10.63
CA GLN A 247 -22.97 8.89 -11.31
C GLN A 247 -22.18 10.22 -11.33
N ASP A 248 -21.16 10.34 -10.47
CA ASP A 248 -20.13 11.40 -10.50
C ASP A 248 -19.06 11.17 -11.56
N LEU A 249 -19.17 10.12 -12.38
CA LEU A 249 -18.22 9.83 -13.45
C LEU A 249 -18.16 10.98 -14.47
N ALA A 250 -19.26 11.70 -14.72
CA ALA A 250 -19.23 12.84 -15.64
C ALA A 250 -18.35 13.98 -15.10
N ASP A 251 -18.48 14.31 -13.82
CA ASP A 251 -17.70 15.37 -13.16
C ASP A 251 -16.25 14.91 -12.92
N ALA A 252 -16.04 13.67 -12.46
CA ALA A 252 -14.71 13.11 -12.26
C ALA A 252 -13.96 12.89 -13.59
N LEU A 253 -14.62 12.48 -14.68
CA LEU A 253 -14.04 12.42 -16.03
C LEU A 253 -13.80 13.81 -16.61
N SER A 254 -14.65 14.81 -16.29
CA SER A 254 -14.42 16.20 -16.70
C SER A 254 -13.15 16.79 -16.06
N GLU A 255 -12.73 16.22 -14.93
CA GLU A 255 -11.48 16.53 -14.24
C GLU A 255 -10.29 15.68 -14.71
N LEU A 256 -10.45 14.85 -15.74
CA LEU A 256 -9.35 14.12 -16.37
C LEU A 256 -9.05 14.68 -17.77
N ASP A 257 -7.79 14.62 -18.16
CA ASP A 257 -7.38 14.89 -19.54
C ASP A 257 -7.71 13.70 -20.45
N GLU A 258 -7.48 13.87 -21.75
CA GLU A 258 -7.69 12.82 -22.78
C GLU A 258 -6.90 11.54 -22.50
N ASN A 259 -5.83 11.64 -21.71
CA ASN A 259 -4.97 10.54 -21.30
C ASN A 259 -5.35 9.97 -19.91
N GLY A 260 -6.46 10.42 -19.32
CA GLY A 260 -7.02 9.94 -18.05
C GLY A 260 -6.26 10.42 -16.80
N TRP A 261 -5.46 11.48 -16.90
CA TRP A 261 -4.78 12.09 -15.76
C TRP A 261 -5.56 13.27 -15.20
N ASN A 262 -5.47 13.50 -13.88
CA ASN A 262 -6.20 14.60 -13.27
C ASN A 262 -5.72 15.98 -13.74
N THR A 263 -6.64 16.88 -14.06
CA THR A 263 -6.39 18.24 -14.54
C THR A 263 -6.17 19.24 -13.40
N ARG A 264 -6.49 18.85 -12.16
CA ARG A 264 -6.36 19.69 -10.94
C ARG A 264 -4.94 19.85 -10.42
N GLY A 265 -3.94 19.27 -11.08
CA GLY A 265 -2.53 19.36 -10.66
C GLY A 265 -2.22 18.60 -9.37
N GLN A 266 -3.09 17.69 -8.94
CA GLN A 266 -2.95 17.00 -7.67
C GLN A 266 -2.06 15.77 -7.82
N ILE A 267 -1.03 15.68 -6.98
CA ILE A 267 -0.16 14.52 -6.91
C ILE A 267 -0.88 13.44 -6.09
N ARG A 268 -1.20 12.32 -6.73
CA ARG A 268 -1.95 11.21 -6.12
C ARG A 268 -1.19 9.91 -6.31
N LYS A 269 -1.30 8.99 -5.36
CA LYS A 269 -0.67 7.67 -5.44
C LYS A 269 -1.17 6.83 -6.60
N SER A 270 -2.43 7.01 -7.01
CA SER A 270 -2.97 6.34 -8.21
C SER A 270 -2.15 6.64 -9.46
N ALA A 271 -1.41 7.77 -9.49
CA ALA A 271 -0.48 8.07 -10.56
C ALA A 271 0.68 7.06 -10.62
N VAL A 272 1.21 6.62 -9.48
CA VAL A 272 2.24 5.58 -9.41
C VAL A 272 1.72 4.27 -9.95
N THR A 273 0.51 3.85 -9.55
CA THR A 273 -0.10 2.61 -10.03
C THR A 273 -0.29 2.63 -11.55
N ARG A 274 -0.87 3.71 -12.07
CA ARG A 274 -1.09 3.90 -13.51
C ARG A 274 0.22 3.93 -14.28
N TRP A 275 1.19 4.70 -13.82
CA TRP A 275 2.51 4.77 -14.44
C TRP A 275 3.25 3.44 -14.38
N SER A 276 3.15 2.71 -13.26
CA SER A 276 3.76 1.40 -13.12
C SER A 276 3.23 0.41 -14.17
N MET A 277 1.93 0.46 -14.46
CA MET A 277 1.32 -0.34 -15.53
C MET A 277 1.90 0.04 -16.90
N ILE A 278 1.85 1.33 -17.25
CA ILE A 278 2.38 1.84 -18.54
C ILE A 278 3.85 1.46 -18.70
N ALA A 279 4.67 1.71 -17.69
CA ALA A 279 6.09 1.39 -17.68
C ALA A 279 6.36 -0.12 -17.70
N SER A 280 5.43 -0.96 -17.23
CA SER A 280 5.60 -2.42 -17.27
C SER A 280 5.39 -3.00 -18.66
N LEU A 281 4.54 -2.39 -19.50
CA LEU A 281 4.37 -2.80 -20.90
C LEU A 281 5.71 -2.70 -21.65
N THR A 282 6.44 -1.60 -21.48
CA THR A 282 7.79 -1.44 -22.02
C THR A 282 8.76 -2.51 -21.51
N ARG A 283 8.68 -2.87 -20.21
CA ARG A 283 9.56 -3.89 -19.62
C ARG A 283 9.23 -5.30 -20.11
N GLU A 284 7.98 -5.61 -20.33
CA GLU A 284 7.54 -6.89 -20.87
C GLU A 284 8.16 -7.11 -22.26
N GLU A 285 8.00 -6.15 -23.16
CA GLU A 285 8.60 -6.21 -24.50
C GLU A 285 10.15 -6.28 -24.45
N LEU A 286 10.78 -5.52 -23.56
CA LEU A 286 12.24 -5.60 -23.35
C LEU A 286 12.68 -6.96 -22.82
N LEU A 287 11.91 -7.55 -21.90
CA LEU A 287 12.24 -8.83 -21.30
C LEU A 287 12.17 -9.95 -22.36
N GLU A 288 11.17 -9.91 -23.24
CA GLU A 288 11.09 -10.84 -24.37
C GLU A 288 12.35 -10.79 -25.25
N LEU A 289 12.82 -9.58 -25.56
CA LEU A 289 14.05 -9.35 -26.31
C LEU A 289 15.29 -9.83 -25.55
N LEU A 290 15.39 -9.53 -24.25
CA LEU A 290 16.54 -9.90 -23.42
C LEU A 290 16.63 -11.42 -23.18
N LEU A 291 15.50 -12.12 -23.15
CA LEU A 291 15.40 -13.57 -23.04
C LEU A 291 15.57 -14.31 -24.38
N GLY A 292 15.56 -13.60 -25.50
CA GLY A 292 15.86 -14.15 -26.82
C GLY A 292 14.75 -15.01 -27.43
N ARG A 293 13.49 -14.78 -27.06
CA ARG A 293 12.34 -15.55 -27.57
C ARG A 293 11.95 -15.20 -29.00
N ASP A 294 12.21 -13.97 -29.42
CA ASP A 294 11.99 -13.48 -30.78
C ASP A 294 13.12 -12.51 -31.19
N MET A 295 13.96 -12.95 -32.13
CA MET A 295 15.20 -12.28 -32.53
C MET A 295 15.10 -11.60 -33.91
N ALA A 296 13.90 -11.47 -34.47
CA ALA A 296 13.69 -10.70 -35.69
C ALA A 296 13.76 -9.18 -35.41
N ASN A 297 14.51 -8.45 -36.24
CA ASN A 297 14.58 -6.97 -36.24
C ASN A 297 14.86 -6.33 -34.86
N VAL A 298 15.70 -6.98 -34.04
CA VAL A 298 15.99 -6.54 -32.67
C VAL A 298 16.42 -5.06 -32.56
N PRO A 299 17.32 -4.53 -33.41
CA PRO A 299 17.70 -3.11 -33.34
C PRO A 299 16.53 -2.15 -33.56
N GLU A 300 15.68 -2.44 -34.55
CA GLU A 300 14.49 -1.62 -34.88
C GLU A 300 13.45 -1.68 -33.75
N ARG A 301 13.26 -2.86 -33.15
CA ARG A 301 12.38 -3.02 -31.98
C ARG A 301 12.88 -2.24 -30.78
N ILE A 302 14.18 -2.30 -30.49
CA ILE A 302 14.77 -1.53 -29.38
C ILE A 302 14.63 -0.02 -29.63
N ALA A 303 14.82 0.44 -30.88
CA ALA A 303 14.60 1.83 -31.25
C ALA A 303 13.13 2.25 -31.06
N LYS A 304 12.18 1.41 -31.46
CA LYS A 304 10.75 1.65 -31.24
C LYS A 304 10.41 1.73 -29.74
N ILE A 305 10.82 0.73 -28.95
CA ILE A 305 10.59 0.70 -27.49
C ILE A 305 11.13 1.96 -26.81
N ARG A 306 12.28 2.47 -27.27
CA ARG A 306 12.86 3.71 -26.77
C ARG A 306 11.95 4.91 -27.04
N VAL A 307 11.47 5.05 -28.27
CA VAL A 307 10.54 6.13 -28.66
C VAL A 307 9.25 6.01 -27.85
N ASP A 308 8.64 4.83 -27.79
CA ASP A 308 7.39 4.59 -27.05
C ASP A 308 7.54 4.92 -25.55
N ALA A 309 8.67 4.57 -24.93
CA ALA A 309 8.95 4.89 -23.53
C ALA A 309 9.12 6.40 -23.29
N GLN A 310 9.71 7.12 -24.24
CA GLN A 310 9.89 8.56 -24.16
C GLN A 310 8.56 9.29 -24.37
N GLU A 311 7.79 8.91 -25.39
CA GLU A 311 6.45 9.45 -25.65
C GLU A 311 5.52 9.21 -24.45
N ALA A 312 5.56 8.01 -23.86
CA ALA A 312 4.79 7.71 -22.65
C ALA A 312 5.17 8.63 -21.48
N TRP A 313 6.45 8.92 -21.27
CA TRP A 313 6.89 9.86 -20.24
C TRP A 313 6.44 11.30 -20.55
N GLU A 314 6.60 11.74 -21.80
CA GLU A 314 6.21 13.08 -22.24
C GLU A 314 4.69 13.31 -22.17
N SER A 315 3.89 12.25 -22.33
CA SER A 315 2.44 12.28 -22.16
C SER A 315 1.98 12.53 -20.72
N LEU A 316 2.87 12.39 -19.74
CA LEU A 316 2.54 12.69 -18.35
C LEU A 316 2.28 14.20 -18.16
N PRO A 317 1.29 14.57 -17.33
CA PRO A 317 1.10 15.95 -16.92
C PRO A 317 2.37 16.56 -16.33
N ALA A 318 2.60 17.85 -16.59
CA ALA A 318 3.82 18.55 -16.16
C ALA A 318 4.04 18.48 -14.64
N PHE A 319 2.97 18.51 -13.83
CA PHE A 319 3.07 18.42 -12.37
C PHE A 319 3.53 17.03 -11.85
N LEU A 320 3.50 15.99 -12.70
CA LEU A 320 4.06 14.66 -12.40
C LEU A 320 5.49 14.49 -12.94
N ARG A 321 5.92 15.35 -13.86
CA ARG A 321 7.27 15.37 -14.45
C ARG A 321 8.16 16.34 -13.68
N CYS A 322 8.56 15.94 -12.48
CA CYS A 322 9.39 16.75 -11.60
C CYS A 322 10.88 16.59 -11.92
N SER A 323 11.63 17.70 -11.98
CA SER A 323 13.09 17.65 -12.02
C SER A 323 13.66 17.19 -10.67
N ARG A 324 14.93 16.79 -10.67
CA ARG A 324 15.66 16.43 -9.45
C ARG A 324 15.73 17.62 -8.48
N GLU A 325 16.07 18.79 -9.00
CA GLU A 325 16.21 20.03 -8.23
C GLU A 325 14.87 20.48 -7.67
N GLU A 326 13.81 20.42 -8.48
CA GLU A 326 12.44 20.77 -8.09
C GLU A 326 11.89 19.84 -7.00
N LEU A 327 12.22 18.54 -7.07
CA LEU A 327 11.76 17.56 -6.11
C LEU A 327 12.22 17.92 -4.69
N TRP A 328 13.48 18.29 -4.53
CA TRP A 328 14.07 18.51 -3.20
C TRP A 328 13.99 19.97 -2.72
N SER A 329 13.85 20.93 -3.63
CA SER A 329 13.78 22.38 -3.31
C SER A 329 12.39 22.85 -2.88
N SER A 330 11.34 22.08 -3.18
CA SER A 330 9.97 22.45 -2.86
C SER A 330 9.54 21.97 -1.47
N ASP A 331 8.70 22.76 -0.80
CA ASP A 331 8.08 22.40 0.49
C ASP A 331 6.87 21.49 0.26
N ARG A 332 7.12 20.36 -0.41
CA ARG A 332 6.08 19.36 -0.72
C ARG A 332 5.84 18.46 0.48
N LEU A 333 4.61 17.97 0.57
CA LEU A 333 4.26 16.93 1.53
C LEU A 333 5.13 15.68 1.25
N PRO A 334 5.63 14.99 2.29
CA PRO A 334 6.41 13.75 2.16
C PRO A 334 5.79 12.69 1.23
N ARG A 335 4.45 12.61 1.18
CA ARG A 335 3.72 11.70 0.28
C ARG A 335 3.88 12.05 -1.20
N ASP A 336 3.93 13.34 -1.51
CA ASP A 336 4.07 13.81 -2.89
C ASP A 336 5.49 13.59 -3.38
N LEU A 337 6.47 13.79 -2.50
CA LEU A 337 7.88 13.45 -2.74
C LEU A 337 8.03 11.96 -3.07
N ASP A 338 7.44 11.07 -2.26
CA ASP A 338 7.45 9.62 -2.51
C ASP A 338 6.89 9.29 -3.90
N THR A 339 5.73 9.88 -4.24
CA THR A 339 5.03 9.62 -5.50
C THR A 339 5.89 10.03 -6.70
N LEU A 340 6.39 11.28 -6.70
CA LEU A 340 7.21 11.81 -7.79
C LEU A 340 8.55 11.06 -7.93
N HIS A 341 9.16 10.68 -6.80
CA HIS A 341 10.40 9.91 -6.79
C HIS A 341 10.21 8.55 -7.49
N VAL A 342 9.17 7.82 -7.12
CA VAL A 342 8.88 6.50 -7.71
C VAL A 342 8.57 6.61 -9.20
N LEU A 343 7.79 7.61 -9.63
CA LEU A 343 7.50 7.84 -11.06
C LEU A 343 8.79 7.97 -11.87
N ARG A 344 9.73 8.80 -11.40
CA ARG A 344 11.00 9.02 -12.09
C ARG A 344 11.89 7.80 -12.07
N ILE A 345 12.03 7.11 -10.93
CA ILE A 345 12.88 5.91 -10.87
C ILE A 345 12.37 4.81 -11.81
N LEU A 346 11.06 4.59 -11.89
CA LEU A 346 10.49 3.60 -12.81
C LEU A 346 10.76 3.95 -14.28
N TYR A 347 10.76 5.24 -14.62
CA TYR A 347 11.13 5.71 -15.94
C TYR A 347 12.63 5.48 -16.24
N LEU A 348 13.51 5.91 -15.33
CA LEU A 348 14.96 5.74 -15.48
C LEU A 348 15.35 4.26 -15.57
N HIS A 349 14.65 3.39 -14.86
CA HIS A 349 14.87 1.95 -14.95
C HIS A 349 14.53 1.38 -16.34
N ASN A 350 13.43 1.84 -16.96
CA ASN A 350 13.10 1.42 -18.33
C ASN A 350 14.19 1.86 -19.31
N LEU A 351 14.62 3.12 -19.24
CA LEU A 351 15.72 3.62 -20.06
C LEU A 351 17.02 2.83 -19.83
N PHE A 352 17.33 2.51 -18.58
CA PHE A 352 18.49 1.70 -18.24
C PHE A 352 18.43 0.32 -18.90
N LEU A 353 17.28 -0.37 -18.82
CA LEU A 353 17.09 -1.67 -19.47
C LEU A 353 17.16 -1.59 -21.01
N ILE A 354 16.66 -0.50 -21.60
CA ILE A 354 16.78 -0.23 -23.04
C ILE A 354 18.26 -0.13 -23.44
N GLU A 355 19.05 0.69 -22.73
CA GLU A 355 20.50 0.82 -22.99
C GLU A 355 21.25 -0.50 -22.77
N ARG A 356 20.81 -1.30 -21.80
CA ARG A 356 21.34 -2.65 -21.58
C ARG A 356 21.07 -3.56 -22.78
N ALA A 357 19.88 -3.48 -23.38
CA ALA A 357 19.52 -4.23 -24.58
C ALA A 357 20.32 -3.76 -25.80
N VAL A 358 20.48 -2.45 -26.01
CA VAL A 358 21.33 -1.87 -27.07
C VAL A 358 22.77 -2.40 -26.94
N THR A 359 23.36 -2.29 -25.75
CA THR A 359 24.73 -2.74 -25.50
C THR A 359 24.89 -4.24 -25.81
N LYS A 360 23.88 -5.05 -25.50
CA LYS A 360 23.90 -6.50 -25.71
C LYS A 360 23.78 -6.88 -27.19
N TYR A 361 22.84 -6.26 -27.92
CA TYR A 361 22.45 -6.72 -29.25
C TYR A 361 22.99 -5.87 -30.40
N CYS A 362 23.11 -4.56 -30.21
CA CYS A 362 23.64 -3.66 -31.23
C CYS A 362 25.17 -3.56 -31.17
N ARG A 363 25.80 -4.06 -30.09
CA ARG A 363 27.26 -3.97 -29.81
C ARG A 363 27.81 -2.54 -29.84
N GLU A 364 26.93 -1.54 -29.86
CA GLU A 364 27.26 -0.13 -29.71
C GLU A 364 27.21 0.20 -28.23
N ARG A 365 28.36 0.61 -27.70
CA ARG A 365 28.45 1.13 -26.35
C ARG A 365 28.19 2.62 -26.42
N THR A 366 27.04 3.03 -25.91
CA THR A 366 26.56 4.41 -25.95
C THR A 366 26.98 5.13 -24.67
N ASP A 367 27.49 6.35 -24.79
CA ASP A 367 27.70 7.24 -23.63
C ASP A 367 26.38 7.50 -22.88
N ALA A 368 25.24 7.33 -23.57
CA ALA A 368 23.89 7.35 -22.99
C ALA A 368 23.69 6.30 -21.90
N SER A 369 24.27 5.10 -22.04
CA SER A 369 24.18 4.04 -21.01
C SER A 369 24.84 4.46 -19.69
N VAL A 370 26.00 5.11 -19.78
CA VAL A 370 26.72 5.65 -18.62
C VAL A 370 25.96 6.83 -18.01
N ALA A 371 25.41 7.72 -18.84
CA ALA A 371 24.63 8.87 -18.39
C ALA A 371 23.36 8.44 -17.63
N ILE A 372 22.57 7.50 -18.17
CA ILE A 372 21.36 6.98 -17.54
C ILE A 372 21.69 6.22 -16.24
N ALA A 373 22.77 5.43 -16.22
CA ALA A 373 23.23 4.78 -15.00
C ALA A 373 23.63 5.80 -13.92
N SER A 374 24.36 6.85 -14.28
CA SER A 374 24.71 7.93 -13.34
C SER A 374 23.48 8.67 -12.83
N GLU A 375 22.52 9.00 -13.69
CA GLU A 375 21.29 9.64 -13.27
C GLU A 375 20.47 8.74 -12.33
N MET A 376 20.25 7.48 -12.70
CA MET A 376 19.50 6.53 -11.88
C MET A 376 20.15 6.34 -10.50
N LEU A 377 21.48 6.21 -10.43
CA LEU A 377 22.20 6.11 -9.17
C LEU A 377 22.11 7.40 -8.34
N THR A 378 22.19 8.56 -8.99
CA THR A 378 22.02 9.86 -8.33
C THR A 378 20.66 9.95 -7.63
N TRP A 379 19.58 9.53 -8.30
CA TRP A 379 18.23 9.55 -7.72
C TRP A 379 18.11 8.60 -6.52
N VAL A 380 18.66 7.39 -6.61
CA VAL A 380 18.71 6.43 -5.49
C VAL A 380 19.48 7.00 -4.30
N ASN A 381 20.65 7.59 -4.54
CA ASN A 381 21.47 8.21 -3.49
C ASN A 381 20.74 9.37 -2.82
N ASP A 382 20.08 10.24 -3.58
CA ASP A 382 19.35 11.38 -3.01
C ASP A 382 18.22 10.96 -2.08
N ALA A 383 17.44 9.94 -2.48
CA ALA A 383 16.38 9.39 -1.64
C ALA A 383 16.94 8.74 -0.38
N THR A 384 18.09 8.08 -0.50
CA THR A 384 18.75 7.43 0.63
C THR A 384 19.31 8.43 1.64
N VAL A 385 19.95 9.51 1.16
CA VAL A 385 20.47 10.61 1.98
C VAL A 385 19.35 11.38 2.67
N ARG A 386 18.21 11.57 1.98
CA ARG A 386 17.06 12.37 2.46
C ARG A 386 15.89 11.52 2.95
N ARG A 387 16.14 10.28 3.35
CA ARG A 387 15.13 9.29 3.75
C ARG A 387 14.12 9.80 4.78
N GLU A 388 14.56 10.68 5.69
CA GLU A 388 13.71 11.25 6.76
C GLU A 388 12.59 12.16 6.21
N ARG A 389 12.73 12.65 4.96
CA ARG A 389 11.70 13.46 4.27
C ARG A 389 10.68 12.60 3.51
N LEU A 390 10.87 11.29 3.44
CA LEU A 390 10.06 10.35 2.68
C LEU A 390 9.09 9.64 3.65
N SER A 391 7.78 9.66 3.37
CA SER A 391 6.77 9.18 4.33
C SER A 391 6.60 7.66 4.35
N ARG A 392 6.86 6.99 3.22
CA ARG A 392 6.58 5.57 3.00
C ARG A 392 7.76 4.74 2.60
N LEU A 393 8.83 5.37 2.11
CA LEU A 393 10.09 4.70 1.83
C LEU A 393 10.83 4.52 3.16
N GLY A 394 10.28 3.66 4.04
CA GLY A 394 11.01 3.19 5.22
C GLY A 394 12.30 2.48 4.82
N LEU A 395 13.11 2.10 5.81
CA LEU A 395 14.42 1.44 5.60
C LEU A 395 14.33 0.21 4.67
N THR A 396 13.29 -0.61 4.80
CA THR A 396 13.06 -1.82 3.98
C THR A 396 12.69 -1.51 2.53
N GLY A 397 11.91 -0.45 2.29
CA GLY A 397 11.60 0.01 0.94
C GLY A 397 12.86 0.51 0.23
N LEU A 398 13.62 1.41 0.87
CA LEU A 398 14.86 1.97 0.32
C LEU A 398 15.92 0.91 0.04
N SER A 399 16.07 -0.08 0.92
CA SER A 399 16.96 -1.22 0.69
C SER A 399 16.61 -1.93 -0.63
N TRP A 400 15.34 -2.22 -0.90
CA TRP A 400 14.92 -2.78 -2.19
C TRP A 400 15.27 -1.88 -3.39
N TRP A 401 15.06 -0.56 -3.29
CA TRP A 401 15.40 0.36 -4.39
C TRP A 401 16.90 0.43 -4.66
N VAL A 402 17.72 0.42 -3.59
CA VAL A 402 19.18 0.34 -3.70
C VAL A 402 19.60 -0.93 -4.43
N MET A 403 19.01 -2.08 -4.07
CA MET A 403 19.33 -3.36 -4.73
C MET A 403 18.84 -3.44 -6.18
N ALA A 404 17.61 -3.00 -6.45
CA ALA A 404 16.97 -3.16 -7.75
C ALA A 404 17.43 -2.13 -8.80
N TYR A 405 17.83 -0.92 -8.36
CA TYR A 405 18.19 0.18 -9.25
C TYR A 405 19.60 0.71 -8.99
N GLY A 406 19.99 0.89 -7.73
CA GLY A 406 21.31 1.42 -7.35
C GLY A 406 22.46 0.51 -7.77
N LEU A 407 22.41 -0.77 -7.40
CA LEU A 407 23.48 -1.74 -7.69
C LEU A 407 23.69 -1.99 -9.19
N PRO A 408 22.65 -2.21 -10.03
CA PRO A 408 22.84 -2.36 -11.46
C PRO A 408 23.48 -1.13 -12.12
N ALA A 409 23.06 0.08 -11.71
CA ALA A 409 23.67 1.32 -12.16
C ALA A 409 25.14 1.41 -11.74
N ALA A 410 25.42 1.14 -10.46
CA ALA A 410 26.78 1.14 -9.91
C ALA A 410 27.70 0.16 -10.66
N GLY A 411 27.19 -1.02 -11.04
CA GLY A 411 27.93 -2.00 -11.83
C GLY A 411 28.36 -1.47 -13.21
N VAL A 412 27.46 -0.77 -13.92
CA VAL A 412 27.80 -0.13 -15.21
C VAL A 412 28.84 0.96 -15.03
N LEU A 413 28.69 1.79 -14.00
CA LEU A 413 29.60 2.89 -13.68
C LEU A 413 31.00 2.40 -13.23
N ALA A 414 31.07 1.34 -12.44
CA ALA A 414 32.32 0.72 -12.03
C ALA A 414 33.07 0.12 -13.23
N LEU A 415 32.35 -0.55 -14.14
CA LEU A 415 32.92 -1.05 -15.40
C LEU A 415 33.45 0.10 -16.27
N GLU A 416 32.77 1.26 -16.29
CA GLU A 416 33.26 2.45 -16.99
C GLU A 416 34.59 2.95 -16.39
N LEU A 417 34.66 3.12 -15.06
CA LEU A 417 35.88 3.54 -14.38
C LEU A 417 37.09 2.62 -14.65
N LEU A 418 36.85 1.30 -14.70
CA LEU A 418 37.86 0.29 -15.01
C LEU A 418 38.34 0.35 -16.47
N GLN A 419 37.49 0.79 -17.39
CA GLN A 419 37.85 0.91 -18.79
C GLN A 419 38.56 2.24 -19.07
N GLN A 420 38.15 3.33 -18.42
CA GLN A 420 38.84 4.61 -18.44
C GLN A 420 40.27 4.51 -17.88
N SER A 421 40.50 3.67 -16.86
CA SER A 421 41.86 3.46 -16.33
C SER A 421 42.76 2.65 -17.28
N ARG A 422 42.18 1.84 -18.17
CA ARG A 422 42.91 1.05 -19.18
C ARG A 422 43.19 1.83 -20.46
N LYS A 423 42.29 2.74 -20.86
CA LYS A 423 42.48 3.63 -22.00
C LYS A 423 43.28 4.86 -21.55
N LYS A 424 44.59 4.89 -21.85
CA LYS A 424 45.43 6.08 -21.61
C LYS A 424 44.76 7.32 -22.21
N TRP A 425 44.36 8.27 -21.35
CA TRP A 425 43.85 9.62 -21.65
C TRP A 425 43.56 9.88 -23.13
N ALA A 426 42.48 9.29 -23.65
CA ALA A 426 41.94 9.73 -24.92
C ALA A 426 41.09 10.97 -24.63
N SER A 427 41.37 12.05 -25.36
CA SER A 427 40.70 13.35 -25.30
C SER A 427 39.26 13.29 -25.80
N HIS A 428 38.40 12.52 -25.12
CA HIS A 428 36.96 12.58 -25.29
C HIS A 428 36.37 13.36 -24.12
N ILE A 429 35.48 14.30 -24.45
CA ILE A 429 34.66 15.00 -23.47
C ILE A 429 33.73 13.95 -22.86
N GLU A 430 34.04 13.55 -21.64
CA GLU A 430 33.21 12.58 -20.91
C GLU A 430 31.85 13.22 -20.58
N LEU A 431 30.75 12.57 -20.99
CA LEU A 431 29.39 12.98 -20.62
C LEU A 431 29.16 12.94 -19.09
N VAL A 432 29.88 12.05 -18.39
CA VAL A 432 29.89 11.98 -16.92
C VAL A 432 31.35 11.99 -16.44
N PRO A 433 31.78 13.02 -15.69
CA PRO A 433 33.15 13.09 -15.19
C PRO A 433 33.50 11.93 -14.27
N ARG A 434 34.69 11.35 -14.44
CA ARG A 434 35.26 10.33 -13.54
C ARG A 434 35.07 10.65 -12.04
N THR A 435 35.27 11.90 -11.63
CA THR A 435 35.11 12.35 -10.23
C THR A 435 33.69 12.19 -9.71
N ARG A 436 32.68 12.48 -10.54
CA ARG A 436 31.27 12.30 -10.20
C ARG A 436 30.93 10.83 -10.03
N ILE A 437 31.43 9.96 -10.91
CA ILE A 437 31.20 8.51 -10.80
C ILE A 437 31.75 7.98 -9.47
N ILE A 438 32.97 8.39 -9.09
CA ILE A 438 33.57 8.00 -7.81
C ILE A 438 32.74 8.47 -6.62
N GLN A 439 32.23 9.71 -6.66
CA GLN A 439 31.37 10.27 -5.62
C GLN A 439 30.05 9.48 -5.50
N ASP A 440 29.35 9.25 -6.60
CA ASP A 440 28.07 8.53 -6.60
C ASP A 440 28.23 7.10 -6.05
N LEU A 441 29.31 6.40 -6.44
CA LEU A 441 29.63 5.06 -5.91
C LEU A 441 29.98 5.08 -4.42
N SER A 442 30.74 6.09 -3.99
CA SER A 442 31.14 6.23 -2.58
C SER A 442 29.93 6.50 -1.68
N VAL A 443 28.99 7.36 -2.12
CA VAL A 443 27.73 7.61 -1.40
C VAL A 443 26.91 6.33 -1.29
N LEU A 444 26.80 5.54 -2.36
CA LEU A 444 26.07 4.27 -2.34
C LEU A 444 26.66 3.29 -1.30
N ILE A 445 27.99 3.11 -1.30
CA ILE A 445 28.69 2.20 -0.38
C ILE A 445 28.42 2.59 1.07
N VAL A 446 28.58 3.87 1.41
CA VAL A 446 28.36 4.37 2.78
C VAL A 446 26.95 4.07 3.28
N HIS A 447 25.95 4.11 2.39
CA HIS A 447 24.57 3.86 2.78
C HIS A 447 24.17 2.39 2.70
N MET A 448 24.87 1.56 1.92
CA MET A 448 24.65 0.11 1.94
C MET A 448 24.95 -0.49 3.31
N ASP A 449 26.01 -0.04 3.98
CA ASP A 449 26.36 -0.48 5.34
C ASP A 449 25.27 -0.14 6.37
N VAL A 450 24.45 0.88 6.09
CA VAL A 450 23.36 1.35 6.95
C VAL A 450 22.03 0.66 6.60
N LEU A 451 21.84 0.24 5.35
CA LEU A 451 20.58 -0.29 4.82
C LEU A 451 20.50 -1.81 4.74
N VAL A 452 21.62 -2.51 4.86
CA VAL A 452 21.71 -3.97 4.72
C VAL A 452 22.45 -4.55 5.94
N GLY A 453 21.71 -5.15 6.88
CA GLY A 453 22.28 -5.70 8.11
C GLY A 453 22.68 -7.18 7.98
N PRO A 454 23.62 -7.68 8.81
CA PRO A 454 23.92 -9.12 8.86
C PRO A 454 22.69 -9.89 9.35
N GLY A 455 21.95 -10.47 8.41
CA GLY A 455 20.65 -11.14 8.64
C GLY A 455 19.62 -10.89 7.54
N ASP A 456 19.78 -9.86 6.71
CA ASP A 456 18.89 -9.60 5.58
C ASP A 456 19.14 -10.58 4.42
N GLY A 457 18.06 -11.08 3.79
CA GLY A 457 18.16 -12.03 2.67
C GLY A 457 18.96 -11.51 1.46
N ASN A 458 19.18 -10.20 1.38
CA ASN A 458 19.94 -9.52 0.34
C ASN A 458 21.40 -9.19 0.76
N TYR A 459 21.82 -9.53 1.98
CA TYR A 459 23.18 -9.26 2.49
C TYR A 459 24.25 -9.89 1.59
N GLN A 460 23.99 -11.09 1.04
CA GLN A 460 24.92 -11.80 0.14
C GLN A 460 25.11 -11.15 -1.24
N VAL A 461 24.24 -10.21 -1.65
CA VAL A 461 24.35 -9.51 -2.94
C VAL A 461 25.12 -8.19 -2.80
N GLY A 462 25.21 -7.64 -1.58
CA GLY A 462 25.96 -6.43 -1.25
C GLY A 462 27.36 -6.66 -0.66
N SER A 463 27.64 -7.87 -0.14
CA SER A 463 28.98 -8.33 0.29
C SER A 463 29.79 -8.89 -0.87
#